data_AF-A0AAN7VDI6-F1
#
_entry.id   AF-A0AAN7VDI6-F1
#
_cell.length_a   1.000
_cell.length_b   1.000
_cell.length_c   1.000
_cell.angle_alpha   90.00
_cell.angle_beta   90.00
_cell.angle_gamma   90.00
#
_symmetry.space_group_name_H-M   'P 1'
#
loop_
_entity.id
_entity.type
_entity.pdbx_description
1 polymer ?
#
loop_
_entity_poly.entity_id
_entity_poly.type
_entity_poly.pdbx_seq_one_letter_code
_entity_poly.pdbx_strand_id
1 'polypeptide(L)'
;MPNGKPRVVHFNRLGRYNGNNHADGVRRVTEQRKEVSYEEFQRMYGDNKVASFGVTIERQQDLFTLSSEYSLAHCVAADLRMSRGIASVFKAKFGQVEKLRELGPRVGRVLWLRDQERFIYYLVTKKLSSGKPDYREMWNSLLDLKRRVLWSGIRKIAMPRIGCGLDGLEWRKVRNMLEEIFQGTGVQILVCRFNPKSIPTPGTVDCRRTALRDLGHGLPTIANEFRDEIGFNEGAMLQRLHLLRRV
;
A
#
# COMPACT_ATOMS: atom_id res chain seq x y z
N MET A 1 -23.79 62.00 -46.35
CA MET A 1 -24.30 60.76 -45.74
C MET A 1 -23.40 60.41 -44.56
N PRO A 2 -23.85 60.54 -43.30
CA PRO A 2 -22.98 60.38 -42.14
C PRO A 2 -22.85 58.90 -41.74
N ASN A 3 -21.60 58.47 -41.58
CA ASN A 3 -21.21 57.16 -41.07
C ASN A 3 -21.45 57.07 -39.56
N GLY A 4 -22.48 56.35 -39.13
CA GLY A 4 -22.70 55.97 -37.73
C GLY A 4 -22.68 54.46 -37.57
N LYS A 5 -21.66 53.91 -36.87
CA LYS A 5 -21.63 52.49 -36.49
C LYS A 5 -22.78 52.20 -35.50
N PRO A 6 -23.51 51.08 -35.61
CA PRO A 6 -24.56 50.75 -34.65
C PRO A 6 -23.96 50.44 -33.28
N ARG A 7 -24.47 51.10 -32.22
CA ARG A 7 -24.15 50.78 -30.82
C ARG A 7 -24.93 49.52 -30.42
N VAL A 8 -24.22 48.44 -30.13
CA VAL A 8 -24.80 47.26 -29.47
C VAL A 8 -25.00 47.58 -28.00
N VAL A 9 -26.26 47.74 -27.57
CA VAL A 9 -26.61 47.93 -26.17
C VAL A 9 -26.84 46.53 -25.57
N HIS A 10 -25.90 46.05 -24.76
CA HIS A 10 -26.10 44.81 -24.02
C HIS A 10 -27.11 45.08 -22.88
N PHE A 11 -28.36 44.63 -23.05
CA PHE A 11 -29.30 44.58 -21.95
C PHE A 11 -28.88 43.44 -21.01
N ASN A 12 -28.12 43.78 -19.97
CA ASN A 12 -27.85 42.85 -18.88
C ASN A 12 -29.16 42.61 -18.12
N ARG A 13 -29.86 41.52 -18.46
CA ARG A 13 -31.17 41.15 -17.90
C ARG A 13 -31.07 40.51 -16.52
N LEU A 14 -30.01 40.83 -15.77
CA LEU A 14 -29.87 40.46 -14.37
C LEU A 14 -30.45 41.61 -13.54
N GLY A 15 -31.68 41.44 -13.06
CA GLY A 15 -32.29 42.36 -12.09
C GLY A 15 -31.44 42.47 -10.82
N ARG A 16 -31.57 43.59 -10.10
CA ARG A 16 -30.96 43.73 -8.77
C ARG A 16 -31.46 42.60 -7.87
N TYR A 17 -30.55 41.74 -7.43
CA TYR A 17 -30.85 40.72 -6.44
C TYR A 17 -31.18 41.44 -5.12
N ASN A 18 -32.46 41.44 -4.74
CA ASN A 18 -32.97 42.08 -3.53
C ASN A 18 -33.31 41.02 -2.48
N GLY A 19 -32.33 40.18 -2.17
CA GLY A 19 -32.43 39.16 -1.12
C GLY A 19 -31.88 39.71 0.19
N ASN A 20 -32.71 39.72 1.24
CA ASN A 20 -32.25 39.98 2.61
C ASN A 20 -31.29 38.86 3.02
N ASN A 21 -30.04 39.20 3.35
CA ASN A 21 -29.03 38.28 3.88
C ASN A 21 -29.31 37.87 5.33
N HIS A 22 -30.52 37.39 5.63
CA HIS A 22 -30.83 36.78 6.90
C HIS A 22 -30.50 35.29 6.82
N ALA A 23 -29.24 34.97 7.14
CA ALA A 23 -28.78 33.66 7.57
C ALA A 23 -29.39 32.44 6.85
N ASP A 24 -29.36 32.41 5.52
CA ASP A 24 -29.47 31.13 4.80
C ASP A 24 -28.16 30.38 5.00
N GLY A 25 -28.11 29.64 6.12
CA GLY A 25 -27.06 28.70 6.39
C GLY A 25 -26.86 27.84 5.15
N VAL A 26 -25.65 27.85 4.61
CA VAL A 26 -25.20 26.89 3.60
C VAL A 26 -25.48 25.52 4.19
N ARG A 27 -26.62 24.93 3.81
CA ARG A 27 -26.94 23.54 4.12
C ARG A 27 -25.93 22.74 3.33
N ARG A 28 -24.76 22.49 3.92
CA ARG A 28 -23.92 21.36 3.54
C ARG A 28 -24.80 20.16 3.77
N VAL A 29 -25.50 19.74 2.73
CA VAL A 29 -26.08 18.41 2.67
C VAL A 29 -24.87 17.48 2.57
N THR A 30 -24.24 17.19 3.70
CA THR A 30 -23.43 15.98 3.80
C THR A 30 -24.42 14.84 3.76
N GLU A 31 -24.84 14.49 2.55
CA GLU A 31 -25.63 13.31 2.28
C GLU A 31 -24.71 12.15 2.68
N GLN A 32 -24.90 11.64 3.90
CA GLN A 32 -24.17 10.49 4.40
C GLN A 32 -24.57 9.29 3.55
N ARG A 33 -23.85 9.07 2.46
CA ARG A 33 -24.06 7.92 1.58
C ARG A 33 -23.91 6.66 2.41
N LYS A 34 -24.97 5.86 2.46
CA LYS A 34 -24.99 4.58 3.17
C LYS A 34 -23.88 3.66 2.63
N GLU A 35 -23.15 3.01 3.52
CA GLU A 35 -22.14 2.00 3.14
C GLU A 35 -22.85 0.82 2.46
N VAL A 36 -22.46 0.52 1.21
CA VAL A 36 -23.05 -0.56 0.39
C VAL A 36 -22.61 -1.91 0.94
N SER A 37 -23.52 -2.89 1.02
CA SER A 37 -23.16 -4.25 1.45
C SER A 37 -22.46 -5.02 0.31
N TYR A 38 -21.72 -6.08 0.65
CA TYR A 38 -21.06 -6.91 -0.37
C TYR A 38 -22.09 -7.55 -1.33
N GLU A 39 -23.22 -7.99 -0.81
CA GLU A 39 -24.30 -8.61 -1.59
C GLU A 39 -24.97 -7.60 -2.54
N GLU A 40 -25.12 -6.34 -2.11
CA GLU A 40 -25.62 -5.26 -2.96
C GLU A 40 -24.58 -4.88 -4.04
N PHE A 41 -23.29 -4.80 -3.67
CA PHE A 41 -22.21 -4.61 -4.63
C PHE A 41 -22.20 -5.69 -5.72
N GLN A 42 -22.38 -6.96 -5.36
CA GLN A 42 -22.45 -8.06 -6.32
C GLN A 42 -23.63 -7.91 -7.29
N ARG A 43 -24.80 -7.45 -6.83
CA ARG A 43 -25.97 -7.17 -7.68
C ARG A 43 -25.71 -5.98 -8.62
N MET A 44 -25.05 -4.94 -8.13
CA MET A 44 -24.74 -3.74 -8.90
C MET A 44 -23.69 -4.01 -9.98
N TYR A 45 -22.60 -4.70 -9.63
CA TYR A 45 -21.40 -4.88 -10.45
C TYR A 45 -21.13 -6.34 -10.83
N GLY A 46 -22.17 -7.06 -11.26
CA GLY A 46 -22.03 -8.40 -11.86
C GLY A 46 -21.05 -8.44 -13.05
N ASP A 47 -20.92 -9.61 -13.69
CA ASP A 47 -19.71 -10.01 -14.42
C ASP A 47 -19.19 -9.10 -15.56
N ASN A 48 -19.92 -8.07 -16.01
CA ASN A 48 -19.47 -7.15 -17.06
C ASN A 48 -19.60 -5.66 -16.78
N LYS A 49 -19.94 -5.25 -15.55
CA LYS A 49 -20.06 -3.83 -15.21
C LYS A 49 -18.77 -3.25 -14.67
N VAL A 50 -18.54 -1.97 -14.93
CA VAL A 50 -17.35 -1.23 -14.50
C VAL A 50 -17.78 -0.06 -13.62
N ALA A 51 -17.19 0.04 -12.43
CA ALA A 51 -17.30 1.23 -11.60
C ALA A 51 -16.26 2.27 -12.03
N SER A 52 -16.67 3.53 -12.10
CA SER A 52 -15.79 4.64 -12.43
C SER A 52 -16.22 5.89 -11.67
N PHE A 53 -15.65 6.07 -10.48
CA PHE A 53 -15.88 7.22 -9.62
C PHE A 53 -14.62 8.11 -9.50
N GLY A 54 -13.58 7.81 -10.29
CA GLY A 54 -12.33 8.57 -10.28
C GLY A 54 -11.46 8.32 -9.06
N VAL A 55 -11.68 7.20 -8.34
CA VAL A 55 -10.90 6.84 -7.16
C VAL A 55 -9.51 6.33 -7.56
N THR A 56 -9.45 5.48 -8.59
CA THR A 56 -8.23 4.77 -8.98
C THR A 56 -7.59 5.34 -10.24
N ILE A 57 -6.26 5.46 -10.22
CA ILE A 57 -5.43 5.81 -11.38
C ILE A 57 -4.38 4.72 -11.55
N GLU A 58 -4.27 4.11 -12.73
CA GLU A 58 -3.22 3.11 -13.01
C GLU A 58 -2.01 3.73 -13.70
N ARG A 59 -0.79 3.44 -13.21
CA ARG A 59 0.47 3.90 -13.83
C ARG A 59 1.49 2.77 -13.98
N GLN A 60 2.32 2.86 -15.01
CA GLN A 60 3.49 2.01 -15.17
C GLN A 60 4.65 2.62 -14.38
N GLN A 61 4.71 2.29 -13.09
CA GLN A 61 5.66 2.88 -12.15
C GLN A 61 6.01 1.85 -11.07
N ASP A 62 7.23 1.90 -10.55
CA ASP A 62 7.64 1.13 -9.39
C ASP A 62 7.00 1.71 -8.11
N LEU A 63 6.20 0.89 -7.44
CA LEU A 63 5.52 1.22 -6.19
C LEU A 63 6.50 1.77 -5.12
N PHE A 64 7.71 1.22 -5.03
CA PHE A 64 8.66 1.52 -3.97
C PHE A 64 9.51 2.77 -4.23
N THR A 65 9.39 3.37 -5.41
CA THR A 65 10.02 4.66 -5.78
C THR A 65 9.16 5.87 -5.44
N LEU A 66 7.90 5.65 -5.07
CA LEU A 66 7.00 6.72 -4.65
C LEU A 66 7.48 7.38 -3.36
N SER A 67 7.33 8.69 -3.30
CA SER A 67 7.62 9.50 -2.12
C SER A 67 6.76 9.08 -0.92
N SER A 68 7.14 9.53 0.27
CA SER A 68 6.39 9.33 1.51
C SER A 68 5.01 10.03 1.51
N GLU A 69 4.68 10.82 0.49
CA GLU A 69 3.33 11.37 0.31
C GLU A 69 2.28 10.26 0.10
N TYR A 70 2.69 9.11 -0.44
CA TYR A 70 1.84 7.95 -0.61
C TYR A 70 2.05 6.95 0.53
N SER A 71 0.97 6.65 1.26
CA SER A 71 0.92 5.43 2.07
C SER A 71 0.82 4.21 1.15
N LEU A 72 1.46 3.11 1.52
CA LEU A 72 1.51 1.92 0.67
C LEU A 72 0.54 0.87 1.17
N ALA A 73 -0.04 0.07 0.27
CA ALA A 73 -0.91 -1.05 0.65
C ALA A 73 -0.62 -2.30 -0.19
N HIS A 74 -0.68 -3.48 0.44
CA HIS A 74 -0.62 -4.76 -0.27
C HIS A 74 -1.37 -5.88 0.49
N CYS A 75 -1.63 -7.00 -0.19
CA CYS A 75 -2.25 -8.16 0.43
C CYS A 75 -1.23 -9.11 1.06
N VAL A 76 -1.64 -9.73 2.18
CA VAL A 76 -0.89 -10.76 2.90
C VAL A 76 -1.83 -11.85 3.42
N ALA A 77 -1.23 -12.96 3.84
CA ALA A 77 -1.91 -13.97 4.65
C ALA A 77 -1.71 -13.70 6.14
N ALA A 78 -2.62 -14.23 6.98
CA ALA A 78 -2.54 -14.10 8.43
C ALA A 78 -1.30 -14.80 9.04
N ASP A 79 -0.70 -15.76 8.34
CA ASP A 79 0.56 -16.40 8.73
C ASP A 79 1.81 -15.53 8.50
N LEU A 80 1.67 -14.37 7.84
CA LEU A 80 2.70 -13.37 7.59
C LEU A 80 4.01 -13.92 6.97
N ARG A 81 3.96 -15.02 6.20
CA ARG A 81 5.18 -15.58 5.59
C ARG A 81 5.81 -14.62 4.58
N MET A 82 4.97 -14.00 3.73
CA MET A 82 5.35 -13.00 2.71
C MET A 82 6.60 -13.41 1.90
N SER A 83 6.66 -14.66 1.43
CA SER A 83 7.87 -15.23 0.84
C SER A 83 7.99 -15.05 -0.67
N ARG A 84 6.96 -14.56 -1.36
CA ARG A 84 6.89 -14.48 -2.83
C ARG A 84 6.26 -13.19 -3.31
N GLY A 85 6.55 -12.86 -4.57
CA GLY A 85 5.96 -11.71 -5.26
C GLY A 85 6.32 -10.38 -4.59
N ILE A 86 5.42 -9.41 -4.67
CA ILE A 86 5.66 -8.10 -4.06
C ILE A 86 5.73 -8.15 -2.53
N ALA A 87 5.05 -9.13 -1.90
CA ALA A 87 5.04 -9.26 -0.46
C ALA A 87 6.43 -9.51 0.14
N SER A 88 7.31 -10.25 -0.56
CA SER A 88 8.69 -10.43 -0.11
C SER A 88 9.51 -9.14 -0.17
N VAL A 89 9.23 -8.26 -1.14
CA VAL A 89 9.85 -6.94 -1.23
C VAL A 89 9.38 -6.03 -0.09
N PHE A 90 8.08 -6.05 0.25
CA PHE A 90 7.56 -5.36 1.44
C PHE A 90 8.23 -5.86 2.72
N LYS A 91 8.37 -7.18 2.87
CA LYS A 91 9.04 -7.79 4.03
C LYS A 91 10.52 -7.39 4.12
N ALA A 92 11.26 -7.40 3.01
CA ALA A 92 12.65 -6.98 2.97
C ALA A 92 12.83 -5.47 3.26
N LYS A 93 11.93 -4.62 2.75
CA LYS A 93 12.05 -3.16 2.86
C LYS A 93 11.57 -2.61 4.21
N PHE A 94 10.47 -3.13 4.76
CA PHE A 94 9.83 -2.57 5.96
C PHE A 94 9.97 -3.44 7.22
N GLY A 95 10.25 -4.74 7.05
CA GLY A 95 10.51 -5.67 8.16
C GLY A 95 9.38 -5.72 9.20
N GLN A 96 9.77 -5.79 10.48
CA GLN A 96 8.88 -5.70 11.66
C GLN A 96 7.69 -6.69 11.66
N VAL A 97 7.94 -7.93 11.24
CA VAL A 97 6.89 -8.98 11.15
C VAL A 97 6.32 -9.33 12.52
N GLU A 98 7.14 -9.23 13.55
CA GLU A 98 6.81 -9.53 14.95
C GLU A 98 5.83 -8.49 15.49
N LYS A 99 6.03 -7.21 15.16
CA LYS A 99 5.07 -6.15 15.44
C LYS A 99 3.75 -6.35 14.72
N LEU A 100 3.78 -6.82 13.46
CA LEU A 100 2.57 -7.20 12.74
C LEU A 100 1.84 -8.38 13.41
N ARG A 101 2.60 -9.32 14.00
CA ARG A 101 2.04 -10.47 14.73
C ARG A 101 1.35 -10.04 16.03
N GLU A 102 1.93 -9.09 16.75
CA GLU A 102 1.35 -8.50 17.97
C GLU A 102 0.01 -7.80 17.71
N LEU A 103 -0.17 -7.21 16.51
CA LEU A 103 -1.44 -6.61 16.10
C LEU A 103 -2.57 -7.64 15.88
N GLY A 104 -2.27 -8.94 15.94
CA GLY A 104 -3.26 -10.02 15.82
C GLY A 104 -3.84 -10.15 14.42
N PRO A 105 -3.10 -10.70 13.43
CA PRO A 105 -3.57 -10.89 12.07
C PRO A 105 -4.90 -11.66 11.99
N ARG A 106 -5.93 -11.04 11.40
CA ARG A 106 -7.24 -11.65 11.18
C ARG A 106 -7.70 -11.39 9.75
N VAL A 107 -8.23 -12.42 9.12
CA VAL A 107 -8.78 -12.30 7.75
C VAL A 107 -9.89 -11.24 7.72
N GLY A 108 -9.91 -10.41 6.69
CA GLY A 108 -10.84 -9.29 6.56
C GLY A 108 -10.42 -8.02 7.31
N ARG A 109 -9.22 -8.00 7.91
CA ARG A 109 -8.67 -6.83 8.64
C ARG A 109 -7.38 -6.34 8.00
N VAL A 110 -6.99 -5.13 8.37
CA VAL A 110 -5.76 -4.48 7.93
C VAL A 110 -4.81 -4.28 9.11
N LEU A 111 -3.58 -4.72 8.94
CA LEU A 111 -2.47 -4.39 9.83
C LEU A 111 -1.73 -3.18 9.26
N TRP A 112 -0.95 -2.50 10.10
CA TRP A 112 -0.21 -1.32 9.65
C TRP A 112 1.12 -1.18 10.37
N LEU A 113 2.09 -0.65 9.65
CA LEU A 113 3.34 -0.12 10.20
C LEU A 113 3.45 1.36 9.85
N ARG A 114 4.14 2.11 10.69
CA ARG A 114 4.55 3.47 10.39
C ARG A 114 5.95 3.43 9.76
N ASP A 115 6.10 4.12 8.64
CA ASP A 115 7.37 4.30 7.92
C ASP A 115 7.52 5.79 7.66
N GLN A 116 8.35 6.48 8.46
CA GLN A 116 8.47 7.94 8.43
C GLN A 116 7.11 8.66 8.59
N GLU A 117 6.71 9.43 7.59
CA GLU A 117 5.46 10.20 7.53
C GLU A 117 4.30 9.44 6.86
N ARG A 118 4.51 8.18 6.46
CA ARG A 118 3.47 7.34 5.83
C ARG A 118 3.14 6.09 6.63
N PHE A 119 2.05 5.45 6.21
CA PHE A 119 1.67 4.12 6.67
C PHE A 119 1.89 3.07 5.59
N ILE A 120 2.24 1.86 6.05
CA ILE A 120 2.30 0.65 5.23
C ILE A 120 1.17 -0.26 5.70
N TYR A 121 0.17 -0.47 4.85
CA TYR A 121 -1.03 -1.25 5.14
C TYR A 121 -0.93 -2.67 4.58
N TYR A 122 -1.21 -3.65 5.43
CA TYR A 122 -1.14 -5.08 5.13
C TYR A 122 -2.57 -5.64 5.20
N LEU A 123 -3.22 -5.79 4.05
CA LEU A 123 -4.57 -6.33 3.95
C LEU A 123 -4.51 -7.85 4.13
N VAL A 124 -5.09 -8.35 5.22
CA VAL A 124 -5.08 -9.78 5.53
C VAL A 124 -6.26 -10.44 4.82
N THR A 125 -6.02 -10.95 3.61
CA THR A 125 -7.09 -11.46 2.73
C THR A 125 -7.26 -12.97 2.78
N LYS A 126 -6.35 -13.69 3.43
CA LYS A 126 -6.39 -15.16 3.52
C LYS A 126 -5.72 -15.66 4.80
N LYS A 127 -6.10 -16.86 5.23
CA LYS A 127 -5.57 -17.49 6.45
C LYS A 127 -4.10 -17.92 6.29
N LEU A 128 -3.80 -18.62 5.20
CA LEU A 128 -2.48 -19.20 4.93
C LEU A 128 -1.91 -18.69 3.61
N SER A 129 -0.59 -18.55 3.53
CA SER A 129 0.11 -18.07 2.34
C SER A 129 -0.06 -18.99 1.12
N SER A 130 -0.28 -20.29 1.33
CA SER A 130 -0.59 -21.28 0.29
C SER A 130 -2.05 -21.22 -0.20
N GLY A 131 -2.94 -20.58 0.54
CA GLY A 131 -4.35 -20.45 0.18
C GLY A 131 -4.61 -19.35 -0.86
N LYS A 132 -5.88 -19.23 -1.22
CA LYS A 132 -6.41 -18.17 -2.09
C LYS A 132 -7.31 -17.24 -1.26
N PRO A 133 -7.26 -15.92 -1.49
CA PRO A 133 -8.23 -15.02 -0.88
C PRO A 133 -9.60 -15.19 -1.54
N ASP A 134 -10.64 -14.86 -0.78
CA ASP A 134 -12.01 -14.76 -1.29
C ASP A 134 -12.39 -13.29 -1.52
N TYR A 135 -13.30 -13.03 -2.45
CA TYR A 135 -13.78 -11.68 -2.76
C TYR A 135 -14.47 -11.00 -1.58
N ARG A 136 -15.17 -11.75 -0.73
CA ARG A 136 -15.82 -11.20 0.48
C ARG A 136 -14.79 -10.76 1.51
N GLU A 137 -13.73 -11.54 1.69
CA GLU A 137 -12.64 -11.18 2.61
C GLU A 137 -11.77 -10.04 2.06
N MET A 138 -11.61 -9.96 0.74
CA MET A 138 -11.05 -8.78 0.08
C MET A 138 -11.90 -7.54 0.38
N TRP A 139 -13.22 -7.63 0.18
CA TRP A 139 -14.16 -6.55 0.46
C TRP A 139 -14.07 -6.06 1.91
N ASN A 140 -14.11 -7.00 2.88
CA ASN A 140 -13.98 -6.69 4.30
C ASN A 140 -12.64 -5.98 4.62
N SER A 141 -11.54 -6.46 4.03
CA SER A 141 -10.21 -5.86 4.20
C SER A 141 -10.16 -4.43 3.63
N LEU A 142 -10.84 -4.17 2.51
CA LEU A 142 -10.93 -2.84 1.91
C LEU A 142 -11.81 -1.87 2.74
N LEU A 143 -12.89 -2.35 3.35
CA LEU A 143 -13.67 -1.56 4.31
C LEU A 143 -12.85 -1.19 5.55
N ASP A 144 -12.08 -2.14 6.09
CA ASP A 144 -11.17 -1.88 7.22
C ASP A 144 -10.06 -0.90 6.81
N LEU A 145 -9.52 -1.02 5.59
CA LEU A 145 -8.56 -0.06 5.02
C LEU A 145 -9.15 1.35 4.96
N LYS A 146 -10.35 1.51 4.40
CA LYS A 146 -11.05 2.80 4.31
C LYS A 146 -11.16 3.45 5.68
N ARG A 147 -11.65 2.71 6.69
CA ARG A 147 -11.78 3.23 8.06
C ARG A 147 -10.45 3.75 8.60
N ARG A 148 -9.37 2.98 8.42
CA ARG A 148 -8.03 3.35 8.90
C ARG A 148 -7.45 4.57 8.21
N VAL A 149 -7.58 4.63 6.89
CA VAL A 149 -7.07 5.72 6.06
C VAL A 149 -7.78 7.02 6.42
N LEU A 150 -9.11 6.99 6.55
CA LEU A 150 -9.90 8.16 6.93
C LEU A 150 -9.60 8.61 8.35
N TRP A 151 -9.52 7.68 9.30
CA TRP A 151 -9.17 8.00 10.68
C TRP A 151 -7.76 8.60 10.81
N SER A 152 -6.83 8.18 9.95
CA SER A 152 -5.45 8.68 9.93
C SER A 152 -5.27 9.95 9.10
N GLY A 153 -6.34 10.50 8.49
CA GLY A 153 -6.26 11.68 7.62
C GLY A 153 -5.49 11.46 6.31
N ILE A 154 -5.25 10.22 5.92
CA ILE A 154 -4.49 9.88 4.71
C ILE A 154 -5.38 10.08 3.48
N ARG A 155 -4.85 10.79 2.47
CA ARG A 155 -5.58 11.08 1.22
C ARG A 155 -4.99 10.40 0.00
N LYS A 156 -3.76 9.87 0.09
CA LYS A 156 -3.05 9.24 -1.03
C LYS A 156 -2.54 7.86 -0.64
N ILE A 157 -3.03 6.85 -1.34
CA ILE A 157 -2.59 5.46 -1.19
C ILE A 157 -2.01 5.00 -2.51
N ALA A 158 -0.91 4.25 -2.47
CA ALA A 158 -0.40 3.52 -3.61
C ALA A 158 -0.38 2.02 -3.32
N MET A 159 -0.73 1.22 -4.31
CA MET A 159 -0.78 -0.24 -4.20
C MET A 159 -0.46 -0.90 -5.55
N PRO A 160 -0.01 -2.16 -5.57
CA PRO A 160 0.02 -2.93 -6.80
C PRO A 160 -1.43 -3.30 -7.23
N ARG A 161 -1.58 -4.08 -8.29
CA ARG A 161 -2.84 -4.81 -8.53
C ARG A 161 -3.04 -5.87 -7.44
N ILE A 162 -3.65 -5.47 -6.33
CA ILE A 162 -3.83 -6.28 -5.12
C ILE A 162 -4.78 -7.47 -5.34
N GLY A 163 -4.50 -8.60 -4.67
CA GLY A 163 -5.29 -9.83 -4.81
C GLY A 163 -5.16 -10.52 -6.18
N CYS A 164 -4.37 -9.97 -7.11
CA CYS A 164 -4.18 -10.52 -8.45
C CYS A 164 -2.90 -11.36 -8.56
N GLY A 165 -2.76 -12.09 -9.68
CA GLY A 165 -1.60 -12.92 -9.96
C GLY A 165 -1.62 -14.23 -9.19
N LEU A 166 -0.71 -14.41 -8.22
CA LEU A 166 -0.63 -15.63 -7.41
C LEU A 166 -1.90 -15.90 -6.59
N ASP A 167 -2.65 -14.85 -6.26
CA ASP A 167 -3.89 -14.92 -5.49
C ASP A 167 -5.13 -15.20 -6.36
N GLY A 168 -5.06 -14.99 -7.67
CA GLY A 168 -6.09 -15.44 -8.63
C GLY A 168 -7.38 -14.62 -8.67
N LEU A 169 -7.51 -13.49 -7.97
CA LEU A 169 -8.66 -12.60 -8.14
C LEU A 169 -8.56 -11.80 -9.44
N GLU A 170 -9.71 -11.51 -10.03
CA GLU A 170 -9.85 -10.70 -11.23
C GLU A 170 -9.69 -9.22 -10.88
N TRP A 171 -8.70 -8.57 -11.48
CA TRP A 171 -8.40 -7.17 -11.20
C TRP A 171 -9.60 -6.25 -11.42
N ARG A 172 -10.39 -6.47 -12.46
CA ARG A 172 -11.60 -5.67 -12.75
C ARG A 172 -12.58 -5.67 -11.58
N LYS A 173 -12.84 -6.84 -10.98
CA LYS A 173 -13.72 -6.98 -9.81
C LYS A 173 -13.14 -6.25 -8.60
N VAL A 174 -11.85 -6.42 -8.32
CA VAL A 174 -11.16 -5.73 -7.20
C VAL A 174 -11.16 -4.21 -7.41
N ARG A 175 -10.91 -3.73 -8.64
CA ARG A 175 -10.97 -2.31 -9.00
C ARG A 175 -12.38 -1.74 -8.77
N ASN A 176 -13.43 -2.47 -9.14
CA ASN A 176 -14.79 -2.05 -8.86
C ASN A 176 -15.06 -1.90 -7.35
N MET A 177 -14.51 -2.80 -6.53
CA MET A 177 -14.61 -2.67 -5.06
C MET A 177 -13.91 -1.42 -4.55
N LEU A 178 -12.71 -1.12 -5.04
CA LEU A 178 -11.96 0.09 -4.67
C LEU A 178 -12.75 1.35 -5.02
N GLU A 179 -13.24 1.44 -6.25
CA GLU A 179 -14.06 2.56 -6.72
C GLU A 179 -15.32 2.71 -5.85
N GLU A 180 -16.06 1.62 -5.60
CA GLU A 180 -17.30 1.69 -4.83
C GLU A 180 -17.07 2.10 -3.37
N ILE A 181 -16.07 1.49 -2.71
CA ILE A 181 -15.79 1.70 -1.29
C ILE A 181 -15.28 3.11 -1.03
N PHE A 182 -14.38 3.62 -1.87
CA PHE A 182 -13.69 4.90 -1.63
C PHE A 182 -14.34 6.10 -2.34
N GLN A 183 -15.40 5.93 -3.13
CA GLN A 183 -16.08 7.07 -3.74
C GLN A 183 -16.56 8.09 -2.69
N GLY A 184 -16.49 9.36 -3.03
CA GLY A 184 -16.90 10.47 -2.15
C GLY A 184 -16.01 10.69 -0.92
N THR A 185 -14.97 9.87 -0.71
CA THR A 185 -14.05 10.04 0.44
C THR A 185 -12.95 11.09 0.20
N GLY A 186 -12.68 11.42 -1.06
CA GLY A 186 -11.53 12.25 -1.45
C GLY A 186 -10.17 11.56 -1.33
N VAL A 187 -10.13 10.26 -1.05
CA VAL A 187 -8.92 9.43 -1.11
C VAL A 187 -8.61 9.07 -2.56
N GLN A 188 -7.36 9.28 -2.98
CA GLN A 188 -6.84 8.90 -4.28
C GLN A 188 -6.00 7.62 -4.17
N ILE A 189 -6.27 6.66 -5.06
CA ILE A 189 -5.57 5.38 -5.09
C ILE A 189 -4.76 5.26 -6.38
N LEU A 190 -3.44 5.23 -6.24
CA LEU A 190 -2.51 4.98 -7.34
C LEU A 190 -2.21 3.48 -7.43
N VAL A 191 -2.58 2.87 -8.55
CA VAL A 191 -2.29 1.46 -8.82
C VAL A 191 -1.05 1.35 -9.70
N CYS A 192 0.01 0.77 -9.15
CA CYS A 192 1.29 0.59 -9.82
C CYS A 192 1.34 -0.77 -10.53
N ARG A 193 1.58 -0.76 -11.85
CA ARG A 193 1.63 -1.96 -12.70
C ARG A 193 3.03 -2.60 -12.81
N PHE A 194 4.07 -1.89 -12.42
CA PHE A 194 5.43 -2.40 -12.40
C PHE A 194 5.86 -2.70 -10.97
N ASN A 195 6.43 -3.88 -10.76
CA ASN A 195 7.08 -4.21 -9.50
C ASN A 195 8.53 -4.61 -9.81
N PRO A 196 9.54 -4.05 -9.11
CA PRO A 196 10.93 -4.44 -9.31
C PRO A 196 11.07 -5.94 -9.06
N LYS A 197 11.96 -6.57 -9.84
CA LYS A 197 12.34 -7.97 -9.63
C LYS A 197 12.92 -8.10 -8.22
N SER A 198 12.62 -9.21 -7.56
CA SER A 198 13.15 -9.52 -6.23
C SER A 198 14.66 -9.27 -6.19
N ILE A 199 15.13 -8.62 -5.14
CA ILE A 199 16.55 -8.60 -4.79
C ILE A 199 16.98 -10.08 -4.68
N PRO A 200 18.02 -10.54 -5.39
CA PRO A 200 18.54 -11.89 -5.21
C PRO A 200 18.87 -12.08 -3.73
N THR A 201 18.23 -13.05 -3.08
CA THR A 201 18.72 -13.52 -1.78
C THR A 201 20.16 -13.99 -2.00
N PRO A 202 21.15 -13.58 -1.18
CA PRO A 202 22.45 -14.24 -1.19
C PRO A 202 22.17 -15.71 -0.90
N GLY A 203 22.29 -16.55 -1.92
CA GLY A 203 22.20 -17.99 -1.73
C GLY A 203 23.33 -18.36 -0.78
N THR A 204 23.01 -18.91 0.38
CA THR A 204 23.99 -19.66 1.15
C THR A 204 24.45 -20.79 0.23
N VAL A 205 25.66 -20.65 -0.31
CA VAL A 205 26.34 -21.77 -0.94
C VAL A 205 26.54 -22.81 0.16
N ASP A 206 25.73 -23.86 0.12
CA ASP A 206 25.96 -25.06 0.92
C ASP A 206 27.20 -25.75 0.37
N CYS A 207 28.37 -25.39 0.89
CA CYS A 207 29.66 -25.98 0.51
C CYS A 207 29.85 -27.42 1.02
N ARG A 208 28.80 -28.11 1.51
CA ARG A 208 28.90 -29.48 2.05
C ARG A 208 28.61 -30.62 1.07
N ARG A 209 28.55 -30.40 -0.25
CA ARG A 209 28.27 -31.52 -1.17
C ARG A 209 29.09 -31.64 -2.45
N THR A 210 30.30 -31.07 -2.48
CA THR A 210 31.20 -31.27 -3.64
C THR A 210 32.67 -31.44 -3.22
N ALA A 211 32.92 -32.18 -2.15
CA ALA A 211 34.28 -32.58 -1.76
C ALA A 211 34.28 -34.03 -1.26
N LEU A 212 33.86 -34.98 -2.09
CA LEU A 212 34.02 -36.43 -1.84
C LEU A 212 34.10 -37.25 -3.15
N ARG A 213 34.66 -36.66 -4.20
CA ARG A 213 35.27 -37.37 -5.32
C ARG A 213 36.57 -36.64 -5.62
N ASP A 214 37.62 -37.39 -5.85
CA ASP A 214 39.00 -36.96 -6.09
C ASP A 214 39.90 -36.95 -4.84
N LEU A 215 39.96 -38.11 -4.17
CA LEU A 215 41.21 -38.57 -3.56
C LEU A 215 42.07 -39.18 -4.67
N GLY A 216 43.09 -38.44 -5.10
CA GLY A 216 44.06 -38.92 -6.09
C GLY A 216 45.23 -37.97 -6.24
N HIS A 217 46.25 -38.17 -5.40
CA HIS A 217 47.63 -37.69 -5.52
C HIS A 217 48.00 -36.30 -4.96
N GLY A 218 48.83 -36.34 -3.91
CA GLY A 218 49.99 -35.44 -3.75
C GLY A 218 49.77 -34.11 -3.03
N LEU A 219 50.05 -34.08 -1.72
CA LEU A 219 50.38 -32.85 -0.99
C LEU A 219 51.61 -32.17 -1.62
N PRO A 220 51.65 -30.83 -1.59
CA PRO A 220 52.69 -30.21 -0.79
C PRO A 220 52.18 -29.09 0.14
N THR A 221 52.73 -29.14 1.34
CA THR A 221 52.75 -28.11 2.36
C THR A 221 53.33 -26.80 1.83
N ILE A 222 52.63 -25.68 2.03
CA ILE A 222 53.27 -24.36 2.12
C ILE A 222 52.52 -23.52 3.14
N ALA A 223 53.33 -22.94 4.02
CA ALA A 223 52.94 -22.19 5.20
C ALA A 223 52.85 -20.69 4.90
N ASN A 224 52.13 -20.00 5.80
CA ASN A 224 52.30 -18.61 6.20
C ASN A 224 51.95 -17.48 5.22
N GLU A 225 51.54 -16.36 5.84
CA GLU A 225 51.25 -15.02 5.28
C GLU A 225 49.80 -14.89 4.77
N PHE A 226 48.87 -14.21 5.43
CA PHE A 226 48.92 -12.87 6.02
C PHE A 226 48.00 -12.78 7.24
N ARG A 227 48.57 -12.35 8.37
CA ARG A 227 47.87 -11.69 9.46
C ARG A 227 47.93 -10.18 9.22
N ASP A 228 46.96 -9.50 9.80
CA ASP A 228 46.87 -8.08 10.09
C ASP A 228 45.93 -7.24 9.22
N GLU A 229 45.29 -6.30 9.94
CA GLU A 229 44.28 -5.32 9.55
C GLU A 229 42.86 -5.84 9.30
N ILE A 230 42.07 -6.03 10.38
CA ILE A 230 41.02 -5.07 10.79
C ILE A 230 40.74 -5.26 12.29
N GLY A 231 41.21 -4.32 13.11
CA GLY A 231 40.84 -4.25 14.53
C GLY A 231 39.42 -3.70 14.68
N PHE A 232 38.52 -4.49 15.26
CA PHE A 232 37.23 -3.99 15.76
C PHE A 232 37.08 -4.42 17.23
N ASN A 233 37.15 -3.41 18.10
CA ASN A 233 37.25 -3.54 19.54
C ASN A 233 35.84 -3.74 20.14
N GLU A 234 35.53 -4.95 20.61
CA GLU A 234 34.37 -5.21 21.47
C GLU A 234 34.65 -4.65 22.87
N GLY A 235 34.26 -3.40 23.12
CA GLY A 235 34.52 -2.79 24.43
C GLY A 235 34.14 -1.32 24.58
N ALA A 236 33.00 -0.87 24.07
CA ALA A 236 32.54 0.52 24.32
C ALA A 236 31.03 0.76 24.16
N MET A 237 30.16 -0.22 24.50
CA MET A 237 28.70 0.01 24.48
C MET A 237 28.01 -0.43 25.77
N LEU A 238 28.60 -0.15 26.94
CA LEU A 238 27.93 -0.35 28.24
C LEU A 238 28.25 0.71 29.31
N GLN A 239 28.53 1.96 28.92
CA GLN A 239 28.53 3.10 29.87
C GLN A 239 28.02 4.39 29.22
N ARG A 240 26.75 4.40 28.79
CA ARG A 240 26.02 5.67 28.54
C ARG A 240 24.50 5.55 28.65
N LEU A 241 24.03 4.76 29.62
CA LEU A 241 22.60 4.61 29.92
C LEU A 241 22.27 4.70 31.42
N HIS A 242 23.16 5.31 32.23
CA HIS A 242 22.89 5.55 33.65
C HIS A 242 23.00 7.01 34.13
N LEU A 243 23.10 8.00 33.24
CA LEU A 243 23.24 9.40 33.66
C LEU A 243 22.30 10.42 32.99
N LEU A 244 21.07 10.04 32.64
CA LEU A 244 19.99 11.00 32.36
C LEU A 244 18.61 10.53 32.89
N ARG A 245 18.61 9.83 34.03
CA ARG A 245 17.48 9.78 34.96
C ARG A 245 17.92 10.45 36.26
N ARG A 246 17.94 11.78 36.26
CA ARG A 246 17.93 12.72 37.40
C ARG A 246 18.47 14.08 36.92
N VAL A 247 17.63 14.84 36.22
CA VAL A 247 17.34 16.27 36.43
C VAL A 247 15.92 16.49 35.92
#